data_AF-A0A7K0IZU7-F1
#
_entry.id   AF-A0A7K0IZU7-F1
#
_cell.length_a   1.000
_cell.length_b   1.000
_cell.length_c   1.000
_cell.angle_alpha   90.00
_cell.angle_beta   90.00
_cell.angle_gamma   90.00
#
_symmetry.space_group_name_H-M   'P 1'
#
loop_
_entity.id
_entity.type
_entity.pdbx_description
1 polymer ?
#
loop_
_entity_poly.entity_id
_entity_poly.type
_entity_poly.pdbx_seq_one_letter_code
_entity_poly.pdbx_strand_id
1 'polypeptide(L)'
;MMIEDHVYARPVRDFCRKELILCSVDDVVQAEAAVMAERGISSVIVCRERVPVGIFTDRDLRNKVVAIGCDPGTLRAGVVMSEPLIVVREDDFLFEAVYLMARHGIHRLGVVAADGKLCGMLTESDLIRAQSNSPQLLVRQLESARNIADLKQIHRGIAALTVSLHQAGVPVHELMRLISHLNDRIVQRLIDLLRGERFPQLPAGFAFVVMGSEGRGEQTLKTDQDNAMIYADDLSAGEVAMLATFSEALVEGLVEIGVPECPGGIMAKNTLWRHSLTEWMNVVDGWISEPDAENILHFCMFCDLRTLAGDPALEQTIKSHIAERAQHETLFLMQLAVQAGKFNPPLGFFGGFKVEKSGAHRGEIDLKNAGLFAITEGIRALGLAAGLVGGGTLEKMSLLRDKGVLSHERLEDLQAGFNLLCQLRLQGQVEAISKGGELSNHIAPAVLNRVEQGRLHVTLEVVKSFEAFIRSRFRLDVTPG
;
A
#
# COMPACT_ATOMS: atom_id res chain seq x y z
N MET A 1 -9.43 21.49 21.78
CA MET A 1 -10.74 21.43 21.12
C MET A 1 -10.77 22.55 20.07
N MET A 2 -10.25 22.33 18.85
CA MET A 2 -10.32 23.22 17.66
C MET A 2 -9.48 22.63 16.49
N ILE A 3 -9.71 21.38 16.05
CA ILE A 3 -9.03 20.80 14.85
C ILE A 3 -9.99 19.92 14.00
N GLU A 4 -11.25 19.74 14.37
CA GLU A 4 -12.25 19.04 13.54
C GLU A 4 -12.78 19.91 12.38
N ASP A 5 -12.47 21.22 12.38
CA ASP A 5 -13.14 22.24 11.57
C ASP A 5 -12.80 22.24 10.07
N HIS A 6 -11.73 21.56 9.62
CA HIS A 6 -11.32 21.62 8.21
C HIS A 6 -12.09 20.69 7.27
N VAL A 7 -12.51 19.51 7.74
CA VAL A 7 -13.27 18.57 6.89
C VAL A 7 -14.64 19.13 6.57
N TYR A 8 -15.25 19.78 7.56
CA TYR A 8 -16.57 20.39 7.42
C TYR A 8 -16.61 21.62 6.51
N ALA A 9 -15.46 22.29 6.32
CA ALA A 9 -15.29 23.43 5.44
C ALA A 9 -14.87 23.06 4.00
N ARG A 10 -15.01 21.79 3.60
CA ARG A 10 -14.77 21.30 2.23
C ARG A 10 -16.08 21.10 1.47
N PRO A 11 -16.08 21.19 0.12
CA PRO A 11 -17.28 21.02 -0.69
C PRO A 11 -17.79 19.57 -0.67
N VAL A 12 -19.10 19.38 -0.71
CA VAL A 12 -19.77 18.07 -0.64
C VAL A 12 -19.31 17.10 -1.76
N ARG A 13 -18.97 17.63 -2.94
CA ARG A 13 -18.47 16.83 -4.08
C ARG A 13 -17.27 15.94 -3.76
N ASP A 14 -16.49 16.31 -2.74
CA ASP A 14 -15.30 15.57 -2.31
C ASP A 14 -15.67 14.28 -1.53
N PHE A 15 -16.92 14.14 -1.09
CA PHE A 15 -17.36 13.08 -0.17
C PHE A 15 -18.53 12.24 -0.70
N CYS A 16 -19.23 12.72 -1.72
CA CYS A 16 -20.40 12.05 -2.27
C CYS A 16 -20.06 10.88 -3.20
N ARG A 17 -20.93 9.87 -3.26
CA ARG A 17 -20.82 8.75 -4.21
C ARG A 17 -21.51 9.12 -5.52
N LYS A 18 -20.84 8.84 -6.65
CA LYS A 18 -21.32 9.15 -8.01
C LYS A 18 -22.07 8.01 -8.68
N GLU A 19 -21.85 6.77 -8.24
CA GLU A 19 -22.64 5.63 -8.70
C GLU A 19 -24.00 5.63 -8.00
N LEU A 20 -25.03 5.96 -8.75
CA LEU A 20 -26.39 6.10 -8.26
C LEU A 20 -27.25 4.97 -8.82
N ILE A 21 -27.96 4.29 -7.92
CA ILE A 21 -29.04 3.39 -8.32
C ILE A 21 -30.33 4.20 -8.29
N LEU A 22 -30.92 4.32 -9.49
CA LEU A 22 -32.09 5.14 -9.76
C LEU A 22 -33.24 4.23 -10.19
N CYS A 23 -34.46 4.59 -9.77
CA CYS A 23 -35.68 4.01 -10.29
C CYS A 23 -36.67 5.10 -10.72
N SER A 24 -37.65 4.71 -11.54
CA SER A 24 -38.77 5.54 -11.96
C SER A 24 -39.87 5.55 -10.89
N VAL A 25 -40.65 6.64 -10.85
CA VAL A 25 -41.89 6.71 -10.05
C VAL A 25 -42.88 5.58 -10.38
N ASP A 26 -42.82 5.06 -11.61
CA ASP A 26 -43.70 4.00 -12.11
C ASP A 26 -43.13 2.58 -11.93
N ASP A 27 -41.93 2.43 -11.36
CA ASP A 27 -41.36 1.11 -11.14
C ASP A 27 -42.08 0.37 -10.00
N VAL A 28 -42.15 -0.96 -10.12
CA VAL A 28 -42.85 -1.82 -9.16
C VAL A 28 -42.00 -1.99 -7.90
N VAL A 29 -42.60 -1.77 -6.73
CA VAL A 29 -41.91 -1.83 -5.42
C VAL A 29 -41.21 -3.17 -5.21
N GLN A 30 -41.83 -4.28 -5.60
CA GLN A 30 -41.21 -5.61 -5.50
C GLN A 30 -39.93 -5.74 -6.35
N ALA A 31 -39.92 -5.15 -7.57
CA ALA A 31 -38.75 -5.18 -8.44
C ALA A 31 -37.61 -4.35 -7.85
N GLU A 32 -37.91 -3.16 -7.34
CA GLU A 32 -36.91 -2.30 -6.70
C GLU A 32 -36.36 -2.91 -5.41
N ALA A 33 -37.20 -3.56 -4.60
CA ALA A 33 -36.73 -4.29 -3.42
C ALA A 33 -35.80 -5.47 -3.80
N ALA A 34 -36.04 -6.14 -4.93
CA ALA A 34 -35.14 -7.18 -5.44
C ALA A 34 -33.80 -6.60 -5.89
N VAL A 35 -33.79 -5.47 -6.61
CA VAL A 35 -32.56 -4.74 -6.97
C VAL A 35 -31.79 -4.32 -5.72
N MET A 36 -32.49 -3.83 -4.70
CA MET A 36 -31.89 -3.47 -3.42
C MET A 36 -31.22 -4.66 -2.73
N ALA A 37 -31.89 -5.83 -2.71
CA ALA A 37 -31.35 -7.06 -2.15
C ALA A 37 -30.15 -7.60 -2.94
N GLU A 38 -30.23 -7.65 -4.27
CA GLU A 38 -29.16 -8.12 -5.16
C GLU A 38 -27.90 -7.27 -5.01
N ARG A 39 -28.06 -5.95 -4.91
CA ARG A 39 -26.94 -5.00 -4.81
C ARG A 39 -26.52 -4.72 -3.37
N GLY A 40 -27.19 -5.29 -2.37
CA GLY A 40 -26.89 -5.06 -0.96
C GLY A 40 -27.03 -3.59 -0.53
N ILE A 41 -28.00 -2.86 -1.09
CA ILE A 41 -28.24 -1.43 -0.80
C ILE A 41 -29.55 -1.23 -0.03
N SER A 42 -29.61 -0.18 0.80
CA SER A 42 -30.78 0.12 1.66
C SER A 42 -31.67 1.27 1.13
N SER A 43 -31.41 1.73 -0.09
CA SER A 43 -32.30 2.64 -0.83
C SER A 43 -31.96 2.82 -2.29
N VAL A 44 -32.95 3.32 -3.02
CA VAL A 44 -32.84 3.84 -4.38
C VAL A 44 -33.43 5.24 -4.45
N ILE A 45 -32.84 6.10 -5.29
CA ILE A 45 -33.41 7.43 -5.56
C ILE A 45 -34.49 7.27 -6.62
N VAL A 46 -35.66 7.82 -6.33
CA VAL A 46 -36.80 7.81 -7.26
C VAL A 46 -36.75 9.08 -8.10
N CYS A 47 -36.79 8.89 -9.41
CA CYS A 47 -36.69 9.95 -10.39
C CYS A 47 -37.95 10.01 -11.28
N ARG A 48 -38.28 11.21 -11.75
CA ARG A 48 -39.18 11.43 -12.88
C ARG A 48 -38.36 11.98 -14.03
N GLU A 49 -38.22 11.23 -15.12
CA GLU A 49 -37.44 11.65 -16.30
C GLU A 49 -36.02 12.16 -15.94
N ARG A 50 -35.36 11.48 -14.99
CA ARG A 50 -34.03 11.79 -14.40
C ARG A 50 -33.97 12.98 -13.43
N VAL A 51 -35.08 13.63 -13.12
CA VAL A 51 -35.16 14.60 -12.02
C VAL A 51 -35.41 13.84 -10.71
N PRO A 52 -34.57 13.99 -9.68
CA PRO A 52 -34.80 13.35 -8.40
C PRO A 52 -36.06 13.92 -7.74
N VAL A 53 -37.02 13.05 -7.40
CA VAL A 53 -38.29 13.46 -6.77
C VAL A 53 -38.42 12.94 -5.34
N GLY A 54 -37.86 11.77 -5.05
CA GLY A 54 -37.95 11.16 -3.73
C GLY A 54 -36.92 10.06 -3.52
N ILE A 55 -37.04 9.37 -2.41
CA ILE A 55 -36.19 8.24 -2.05
C ILE A 55 -37.02 7.09 -1.53
N PHE A 56 -36.69 5.88 -1.95
CA PHE A 56 -37.31 4.66 -1.46
C PHE A 56 -36.30 3.88 -0.62
N THR A 57 -36.64 3.57 0.63
CA THR A 57 -35.73 2.97 1.62
C THR A 57 -36.31 1.70 2.26
N ASP A 58 -35.47 0.90 2.94
CA ASP A 58 -35.92 -0.25 3.75
C ASP A 58 -36.97 0.14 4.81
N ARG A 59 -36.89 1.38 5.32
CA ARG A 59 -37.85 1.92 6.29
C ARG A 59 -39.21 2.14 5.63
N ASP A 60 -39.24 2.64 4.39
CA ASP A 60 -40.47 2.81 3.63
C ASP A 60 -41.11 1.45 3.32
N LEU A 61 -40.31 0.47 2.85
CA LEU A 61 -40.79 -0.89 2.61
C LEU A 61 -41.42 -1.50 3.87
N ARG A 62 -40.74 -1.40 5.02
CA ARG A 62 -41.23 -1.92 6.30
C ARG A 62 -42.53 -1.25 6.74
N ASN A 63 -42.56 0.09 6.73
CA ASN A 63 -43.62 0.85 7.38
C ASN A 63 -44.83 1.12 6.48
N LYS A 64 -44.63 1.29 5.17
CA LYS A 64 -45.69 1.68 4.22
C LYS A 64 -46.21 0.49 3.40
N VAL A 65 -45.47 -0.61 3.34
CA VAL A 65 -45.87 -1.79 2.56
C VAL A 65 -46.15 -2.97 3.48
N VAL A 66 -45.14 -3.45 4.20
CA VAL A 66 -45.24 -4.66 5.01
C VAL A 66 -46.17 -4.48 6.21
N ALA A 67 -45.98 -3.42 7.00
CA ALA A 67 -46.77 -3.19 8.22
C ALA A 67 -48.27 -2.98 7.95
N ILE A 68 -48.64 -2.56 6.74
CA ILE A 68 -50.03 -2.27 6.33
C ILE A 68 -50.62 -3.46 5.54
N GLY A 69 -49.79 -4.45 5.17
CA GLY A 69 -50.23 -5.64 4.43
C GLY A 69 -50.53 -5.37 2.95
N CYS A 70 -49.89 -4.37 2.34
CA CYS A 70 -50.06 -4.10 0.92
C CYS A 70 -49.25 -5.08 0.06
N ASP A 71 -49.78 -5.41 -1.13
CA ASP A 71 -49.07 -6.24 -2.11
C ASP A 71 -47.98 -5.43 -2.84
N PRO A 72 -46.68 -5.71 -2.62
CA PRO A 72 -45.58 -4.99 -3.27
C PRO A 72 -45.54 -5.17 -4.80
N GLY A 73 -46.20 -6.20 -5.35
CA GLY A 73 -46.26 -6.45 -6.80
C GLY A 73 -47.19 -5.49 -7.55
N THR A 74 -48.09 -4.82 -6.84
CA THR A 74 -49.05 -3.85 -7.44
C THR A 74 -48.72 -2.40 -7.13
N LEU A 75 -47.87 -2.16 -6.12
CA LEU A 75 -47.45 -0.82 -5.71
C LEU A 75 -46.34 -0.27 -6.61
N ARG A 76 -46.38 1.06 -6.79
CA ARG A 76 -45.39 1.82 -7.54
C ARG A 76 -44.47 2.58 -6.60
N ALA A 77 -43.20 2.71 -6.96
CA ALA A 77 -42.19 3.37 -6.14
C ALA A 77 -42.59 4.81 -5.76
N GLY A 78 -43.22 5.54 -6.70
CA GLY A 78 -43.71 6.91 -6.47
C GLY A 78 -44.78 7.03 -5.38
N VAL A 79 -45.52 5.95 -5.06
CA VAL A 79 -46.54 5.94 -4.00
C VAL A 79 -45.91 5.67 -2.63
N VAL A 80 -44.82 4.90 -2.60
CA VAL A 80 -44.19 4.44 -1.36
C VAL A 80 -43.02 5.32 -0.93
N MET A 81 -42.38 6.02 -1.87
CA MET A 81 -41.23 6.87 -1.60
C MET A 81 -41.50 7.94 -0.53
N SER A 82 -40.42 8.44 0.05
CA SER A 82 -40.43 9.68 0.82
C SER A 82 -40.09 10.85 -0.10
N GLU A 83 -40.95 11.87 -0.10
CA GLU A 83 -40.83 13.08 -0.91
C GLU A 83 -41.08 14.35 -0.07
N PRO A 84 -40.47 15.51 -0.42
CA PRO A 84 -39.47 15.69 -1.48
C PRO A 84 -38.11 15.10 -1.10
N LEU A 85 -37.28 14.73 -2.09
CA LEU A 85 -35.87 14.41 -1.82
C LEU A 85 -35.16 15.64 -1.25
N ILE A 86 -34.57 15.50 -0.06
CA ILE A 86 -33.71 16.54 0.51
C ILE A 86 -32.36 16.49 -0.19
N VAL A 87 -31.93 17.63 -0.72
CA VAL A 87 -30.71 17.77 -1.53
C VAL A 87 -29.77 18.82 -0.97
N VAL A 88 -28.49 18.69 -1.33
CA VAL A 88 -27.41 19.66 -1.08
C VAL A 88 -26.65 19.87 -2.39
N ARG A 89 -26.10 21.07 -2.63
CA ARG A 89 -25.32 21.32 -3.86
C ARG A 89 -23.93 20.72 -3.72
N GLU A 90 -23.36 20.30 -4.84
CA GLU A 90 -22.01 19.70 -4.86
C GLU A 90 -20.90 20.66 -4.36
N ASP A 91 -21.14 21.96 -4.50
CA ASP A 91 -20.23 23.03 -4.06
C ASP A 91 -20.54 23.58 -2.66
N ASP A 92 -21.64 23.13 -2.02
CA ASP A 92 -21.93 23.51 -0.63
C ASP A 92 -20.92 22.86 0.32
N PHE A 93 -20.70 23.47 1.47
CA PHE A 93 -19.80 22.93 2.48
C PHE A 93 -20.40 21.74 3.21
N LEU A 94 -19.55 20.81 3.64
CA LEU A 94 -19.98 19.58 4.31
C LEU A 94 -20.74 19.84 5.63
N PHE A 95 -20.49 20.94 6.34
CA PHE A 95 -21.30 21.31 7.52
C PHE A 95 -22.77 21.57 7.17
N GLU A 96 -23.08 22.10 5.98
CA GLU A 96 -24.45 22.32 5.54
C GLU A 96 -25.17 20.98 5.37
N ALA A 97 -24.48 19.98 4.83
CA ALA A 97 -25.01 18.62 4.73
C ALA A 97 -25.29 18.00 6.11
N VAL A 98 -24.38 18.15 7.06
CA VAL A 98 -24.56 17.68 8.45
C VAL A 98 -25.77 18.37 9.09
N TYR A 99 -25.89 19.68 8.91
CA TYR A 99 -27.02 20.46 9.39
C TYR A 99 -28.34 19.96 8.79
N LEU A 100 -28.41 19.73 7.48
CA LEU A 100 -29.60 19.21 6.80
C LEU A 100 -29.99 17.81 7.30
N MET A 101 -29.01 16.91 7.47
CA MET A 101 -29.26 15.57 8.03
C MET A 101 -29.85 15.65 9.44
N ALA A 102 -29.25 16.46 10.32
CA ALA A 102 -29.72 16.65 11.69
C ALA A 102 -31.11 17.31 11.75
N ARG A 103 -31.33 18.37 10.95
CA ARG A 103 -32.59 19.12 10.89
C ARG A 103 -33.76 18.25 10.44
N HIS A 104 -33.54 17.39 9.46
CA HIS A 104 -34.57 16.54 8.88
C HIS A 104 -34.65 15.15 9.52
N GLY A 105 -33.71 14.78 10.41
CA GLY A 105 -33.65 13.46 11.03
C GLY A 105 -33.41 12.35 10.01
N ILE A 106 -32.57 12.62 9.00
CA ILE A 106 -32.27 11.73 7.88
C ILE A 106 -30.78 11.43 7.80
N HIS A 107 -30.43 10.24 7.29
CA HIS A 107 -29.04 9.77 7.22
C HIS A 107 -28.44 9.85 5.81
N ARG A 108 -29.13 10.50 4.87
CA ARG A 108 -28.78 10.55 3.45
C ARG A 108 -29.34 11.78 2.76
N LEU A 109 -28.56 12.35 1.84
CA LEU A 109 -28.90 13.51 1.02
C LEU A 109 -28.61 13.22 -0.45
N GLY A 110 -29.47 13.71 -1.34
CA GLY A 110 -29.12 13.80 -2.76
C GLY A 110 -28.12 14.95 -2.98
N VAL A 111 -27.14 14.76 -3.84
CA VAL A 111 -26.19 15.81 -4.22
C VAL A 111 -26.51 16.27 -5.62
N VAL A 112 -26.69 17.58 -5.81
CA VAL A 112 -27.08 18.17 -7.09
C VAL A 112 -26.00 19.11 -7.64
N ALA A 113 -25.83 19.10 -8.95
CA ALA A 113 -24.94 19.99 -9.67
C ALA A 113 -25.55 21.40 -9.81
N ALA A 114 -24.78 22.33 -10.38
CA ALA A 114 -25.24 23.70 -10.61
C ALA A 114 -26.52 23.81 -11.48
N ASP A 115 -26.74 22.84 -12.37
CA ASP A 115 -27.93 22.75 -13.24
C ASP A 115 -29.15 22.08 -12.55
N GLY A 116 -29.03 21.73 -11.26
CA GLY A 116 -30.09 21.12 -10.46
C GLY A 116 -30.25 19.61 -10.67
N LYS A 117 -29.42 18.98 -11.52
CA LYS A 117 -29.46 17.53 -11.72
C LYS A 117 -28.73 16.80 -10.61
N LEU A 118 -29.21 15.62 -10.28
CA LEU A 118 -28.56 14.72 -9.34
C LEU A 118 -27.21 14.27 -9.88
N CYS A 119 -26.13 14.54 -9.14
CA CYS A 119 -24.75 14.12 -9.47
C CYS A 119 -24.15 13.16 -8.43
N GLY A 120 -24.78 13.02 -7.26
CA GLY A 120 -24.32 12.08 -6.25
C GLY A 120 -25.29 11.83 -5.10
N MET A 121 -24.86 11.02 -4.13
CA MET A 121 -25.53 10.80 -2.85
C MET A 121 -24.50 10.91 -1.73
N LEU A 122 -24.88 11.56 -0.64
CA LEU A 122 -24.06 11.66 0.58
C LEU A 122 -24.78 10.97 1.73
N THR A 123 -24.10 10.06 2.43
CA THR A 123 -24.65 9.36 3.60
C THR A 123 -23.92 9.73 4.89
N GLU A 124 -24.55 9.50 6.04
CA GLU A 124 -23.91 9.70 7.36
C GLU A 124 -22.63 8.85 7.51
N SER A 125 -22.62 7.64 6.96
CA SER A 125 -21.41 6.80 6.94
C SER A 125 -20.27 7.43 6.13
N ASP A 126 -20.58 8.21 5.09
CA ASP A 126 -19.56 8.93 4.32
C ASP A 126 -18.99 10.10 5.15
N LEU A 127 -19.81 10.76 5.98
CA LEU A 127 -19.35 11.78 6.94
C LEU A 127 -18.41 11.19 8.01
N ILE A 128 -18.78 10.04 8.57
CA ILE A 128 -17.94 9.34 9.57
C ILE A 128 -16.61 8.92 8.94
N ARG A 129 -16.62 8.41 7.69
CA ARG A 129 -15.39 8.08 6.96
C ARG A 129 -14.51 9.30 6.70
N ALA A 130 -15.12 10.43 6.33
CA ALA A 130 -14.41 11.69 6.12
C ALA A 130 -13.69 12.17 7.38
N GLN A 131 -14.25 11.92 8.56
CA GLN A 131 -13.61 12.22 9.86
C GLN A 131 -12.56 11.17 10.26
N SER A 132 -12.82 9.89 9.96
CA SER A 132 -12.01 8.75 10.44
C SER A 132 -10.72 8.53 9.63
N ASN A 133 -10.65 9.04 8.40
CA ASN A 133 -9.52 8.86 7.48
C ASN A 133 -8.61 10.10 7.46
N SER A 134 -8.25 10.60 8.64
CA SER A 134 -7.25 11.66 8.80
C SER A 134 -5.90 11.04 9.18
N PRO A 135 -4.79 11.36 8.48
CA PRO A 135 -3.45 10.95 8.89
C PRO A 135 -3.14 11.36 10.34
N GLN A 136 -3.58 12.54 10.76
CA GLN A 136 -3.35 13.06 12.10
C GLN A 136 -4.08 12.25 13.18
N LEU A 137 -5.28 11.74 12.87
CA LEU A 137 -6.02 10.87 13.78
C LEU A 137 -5.30 9.53 13.97
N LEU A 138 -4.83 8.90 12.89
CA LEU A 138 -4.06 7.66 12.99
C LEU A 138 -2.79 7.83 13.80
N VAL A 139 -2.05 8.93 13.61
CA VAL A 139 -0.86 9.24 14.41
C VAL A 139 -1.21 9.37 15.90
N ARG A 140 -2.29 10.09 16.24
CA ARG A 140 -2.74 10.21 17.64
C ARG A 140 -3.17 8.87 18.23
N GLN A 141 -3.88 8.06 17.46
CA GLN A 141 -4.28 6.72 17.90
C GLN A 141 -3.03 5.87 18.19
N LEU A 142 -2.01 5.94 17.32
CA LEU A 142 -0.70 5.30 17.51
C LEU A 142 -0.02 5.71 18.82
N GLU A 143 0.05 7.02 19.09
CA GLU A 143 0.63 7.55 20.34
C GLU A 143 -0.11 7.04 21.59
N SER A 144 -1.43 6.87 21.48
CA SER A 144 -2.28 6.43 22.59
C SER A 144 -2.49 4.91 22.70
N ALA A 145 -2.03 4.13 21.72
CA ALA A 145 -2.27 2.70 21.62
C ALA A 145 -1.66 1.97 22.82
N ARG A 146 -2.43 1.12 23.50
CA ARG A 146 -2.02 0.48 24.76
C ARG A 146 -1.82 -1.03 24.64
N ASN A 147 -2.22 -1.62 23.53
CA ASN A 147 -2.18 -3.06 23.31
C ASN A 147 -2.13 -3.37 21.81
N ILE A 148 -1.94 -4.64 21.48
CA ILE A 148 -1.84 -5.14 20.10
C ILE A 148 -3.17 -4.95 19.34
N ALA A 149 -4.32 -5.04 20.02
CA ALA A 149 -5.63 -4.84 19.39
C ALA A 149 -5.83 -3.40 18.89
N ASP A 150 -5.33 -2.40 19.62
CA ASP A 150 -5.32 -1.00 19.17
C ASP A 150 -4.48 -0.85 17.90
N LEU A 151 -3.27 -1.43 17.88
CA LEU A 151 -2.37 -1.41 16.72
C LEU A 151 -2.99 -2.11 15.50
N LYS A 152 -3.69 -3.22 15.71
CA LYS A 152 -4.45 -3.92 14.66
C LYS A 152 -5.54 -3.03 14.04
N GLN A 153 -6.25 -2.27 14.87
CA GLN A 153 -7.27 -1.35 14.37
C GLN A 153 -6.66 -0.19 13.59
N ILE A 154 -5.52 0.34 14.05
CA ILE A 154 -4.79 1.40 13.34
C ILE A 154 -4.25 0.90 12.00
N HIS A 155 -3.69 -0.30 11.95
CA HIS A 155 -3.22 -0.94 10.71
C HIS A 155 -4.35 -1.04 9.67
N ARG A 156 -5.56 -1.42 10.07
CA ARG A 156 -6.75 -1.38 9.20
C ARG A 156 -7.11 0.04 8.74
N GLY A 157 -6.95 1.03 9.64
CA GLY A 157 -7.13 2.44 9.33
C GLY A 157 -6.18 2.96 8.25
N ILE A 158 -4.92 2.50 8.22
CA ILE A 158 -3.94 2.86 7.16
C ILE A 158 -4.47 2.46 5.78
N ALA A 159 -5.03 1.25 5.66
CA ALA A 159 -5.63 0.78 4.42
C ALA A 159 -6.80 1.68 3.96
N ALA A 160 -7.72 2.01 4.87
CA ALA A 160 -8.86 2.89 4.58
C ALA A 160 -8.45 4.32 4.20
N LEU A 161 -7.44 4.87 4.90
CA LEU A 161 -6.84 6.16 4.58
C LEU A 161 -6.21 6.13 3.18
N THR A 162 -5.46 5.08 2.86
CA THR A 162 -4.80 4.92 1.56
C THR A 162 -5.82 4.87 0.42
N VAL A 163 -6.91 4.11 0.57
CA VAL A 163 -8.01 4.10 -0.41
C VAL A 163 -8.55 5.51 -0.65
N SER A 164 -8.80 6.25 0.43
CA SER A 164 -9.37 7.61 0.36
C SER A 164 -8.43 8.60 -0.33
N LEU A 165 -7.14 8.57 0.02
CA LEU A 165 -6.14 9.46 -0.58
C LEU A 165 -5.82 9.10 -2.03
N HIS A 166 -5.83 7.80 -2.37
CA HIS A 166 -5.70 7.35 -3.75
C HIS A 166 -6.85 7.86 -4.63
N GLN A 167 -8.09 7.77 -4.15
CA GLN A 167 -9.27 8.30 -4.85
C GLN A 167 -9.22 9.83 -5.00
N ALA A 168 -8.58 10.53 -4.05
CA ALA A 168 -8.33 11.97 -4.12
C ALA A 168 -7.20 12.35 -5.09
N GLY A 169 -6.54 11.39 -5.75
CA GLY A 169 -5.49 11.64 -6.74
C GLY A 169 -4.12 11.97 -6.14
N VAL A 170 -3.87 11.62 -4.87
CA VAL A 170 -2.54 11.81 -4.26
C VAL A 170 -1.50 10.97 -5.02
N PRO A 171 -0.34 11.55 -5.40
CA PRO A 171 0.72 10.81 -6.09
C PRO A 171 1.17 9.57 -5.32
N VAL A 172 1.47 8.48 -6.02
CA VAL A 172 1.79 7.19 -5.39
C VAL A 172 3.02 7.24 -4.48
N HIS A 173 4.05 8.01 -4.82
CA HIS A 173 5.25 8.12 -3.99
C HIS A 173 4.95 8.77 -2.64
N GLU A 174 3.98 9.70 -2.59
CA GLU A 174 3.51 10.28 -1.32
C GLU A 174 2.71 9.28 -0.50
N LEU A 175 1.89 8.46 -1.16
CA LEU A 175 1.15 7.38 -0.50
C LEU A 175 2.10 6.33 0.08
N MET A 176 3.10 5.89 -0.68
CA MET A 176 4.11 4.93 -0.22
C MET A 176 4.87 5.46 1.00
N ARG A 177 5.31 6.73 0.94
CA ARG A 177 5.99 7.39 2.06
C ARG A 177 5.11 7.44 3.31
N LEU A 178 3.83 7.78 3.17
CA LEU A 178 2.88 7.80 4.27
C LEU A 178 2.66 6.39 4.86
N ILE A 179 2.45 5.38 4.00
CA ILE A 179 2.26 3.98 4.41
C ILE A 179 3.48 3.49 5.18
N SER A 180 4.69 3.67 4.63
CA SER A 180 5.92 3.26 5.29
C SER A 180 6.11 3.95 6.63
N HIS A 181 5.89 5.28 6.73
CA HIS A 181 6.00 5.96 8.01
C HIS A 181 4.98 5.47 9.05
N LEU A 182 3.73 5.20 8.65
CA LEU A 182 2.71 4.71 9.58
C LEU A 182 3.00 3.26 10.02
N ASN A 183 3.48 2.41 9.10
CA ASN A 183 3.90 1.05 9.42
C ASN A 183 5.11 1.03 10.37
N ASP A 184 6.14 1.82 10.09
CA ASP A 184 7.31 1.97 10.99
C ASP A 184 6.86 2.33 12.42
N ARG A 185 5.91 3.26 12.54
CA ARG A 185 5.37 3.69 13.84
C ARG A 185 4.59 2.59 14.55
N ILE A 186 3.87 1.74 13.81
CA ILE A 186 3.21 0.55 14.38
C ILE A 186 4.26 -0.39 14.96
N VAL A 187 5.32 -0.69 14.21
CA VAL A 187 6.39 -1.59 14.65
C VAL A 187 7.10 -1.02 15.89
N GLN A 188 7.46 0.27 15.86
CA GLN A 188 8.07 0.95 17.00
C GLN A 188 7.17 0.91 18.24
N ARG A 189 5.86 1.18 18.08
CA ARG A 189 4.93 1.14 19.20
C ARG A 189 4.75 -0.27 19.74
N LEU A 190 4.72 -1.29 18.89
CA LEU A 190 4.68 -2.69 19.31
C LEU A 190 5.94 -3.04 20.13
N ILE A 191 7.12 -2.62 19.68
CA ILE A 191 8.38 -2.80 20.42
C ILE A 191 8.28 -2.14 21.81
N ASP A 192 7.78 -0.91 21.90
CA ASP A 192 7.59 -0.22 23.19
C ASP A 192 6.65 -0.97 24.13
N LEU A 193 5.53 -1.48 23.62
CA LEU A 193 4.56 -2.27 24.40
C LEU A 193 5.19 -3.57 24.91
N LEU A 194 5.87 -4.32 24.04
CA LEU A 194 6.55 -5.55 24.41
C LEU A 194 7.65 -5.30 25.46
N ARG A 195 8.42 -4.22 25.32
CA ARG A 195 9.42 -3.80 26.32
C ARG A 195 8.77 -3.44 27.65
N GLY A 196 7.68 -2.69 27.64
CA GLY A 196 6.99 -2.27 28.86
C GLY A 196 6.36 -3.42 29.65
N GLU A 197 5.80 -4.42 28.96
CA GLU A 197 4.98 -5.46 29.59
C GLU A 197 5.71 -6.79 29.79
N ARG A 198 6.48 -7.23 28.78
CA ARG A 198 7.05 -8.59 28.73
C ARG A 198 8.58 -8.62 28.85
N PHE A 199 9.25 -7.56 28.39
CA PHE A 199 10.71 -7.50 28.31
C PHE A 199 11.29 -6.20 28.92
N PRO A 200 11.00 -5.87 30.20
CA PRO A 200 11.48 -4.62 30.82
C PRO A 200 13.01 -4.57 30.98
N GLN A 201 13.68 -5.72 30.93
CA GLN A 201 15.13 -5.86 31.04
C GLN A 201 15.82 -6.09 29.68
N LEU A 202 15.12 -5.81 28.56
CA LEU A 202 15.72 -5.95 27.23
C LEU A 202 16.99 -5.08 27.15
N PRO A 203 18.15 -5.64 26.73
CA PRO A 203 19.41 -4.91 26.71
C PRO A 203 19.33 -3.69 25.79
N ALA A 204 20.19 -2.69 26.00
CA ALA A 204 20.24 -1.49 25.14
C ALA A 204 21.08 -1.71 23.86
N GLY A 205 22.06 -2.62 23.92
CA GLY A 205 23.02 -2.88 22.84
C GLY A 205 22.48 -3.74 21.69
N PHE A 206 21.34 -3.36 21.11
CA PHE A 206 20.82 -3.99 19.90
C PHE A 206 20.26 -2.96 18.92
N ALA A 207 20.09 -3.36 17.67
CA ALA A 207 19.33 -2.66 16.65
C ALA A 207 18.39 -3.66 15.96
N PHE A 208 17.08 -3.37 16.05
CA PHE A 208 16.09 -4.02 15.22
C PHE A 208 16.01 -3.26 13.89
N VAL A 209 16.38 -3.94 12.81
CA VAL A 209 16.42 -3.36 11.46
C VAL A 209 15.34 -3.97 10.59
N VAL A 210 14.76 -3.13 9.75
CA VAL A 210 13.87 -3.53 8.66
C VAL A 210 14.61 -3.48 7.34
N MET A 211 14.19 -4.32 6.41
CA MET A 211 14.93 -4.65 5.20
C MET A 211 14.01 -4.60 3.97
N GLY A 212 14.55 -4.86 2.78
CA GLY A 212 13.76 -4.89 1.56
C GLY A 212 12.96 -3.61 1.32
N SER A 213 11.69 -3.72 0.94
CA SER A 213 10.85 -2.54 0.66
C SER A 213 10.56 -1.69 1.91
N GLU A 214 10.54 -2.28 3.10
CA GLU A 214 10.36 -1.53 4.35
C GLU A 214 11.63 -0.73 4.68
N GLY A 215 12.81 -1.37 4.54
CA GLY A 215 14.11 -0.72 4.66
C GLY A 215 14.28 0.49 3.73
N ARG A 216 13.80 0.38 2.48
CA ARG A 216 13.82 1.46 1.48
C ARG A 216 12.72 2.51 1.64
N GLY A 217 11.72 2.31 2.50
CA GLY A 217 10.57 3.22 2.64
C GLY A 217 9.61 3.19 1.44
N GLU A 218 9.46 2.02 0.82
CA GLU A 218 8.76 1.80 -0.44
C GLU A 218 7.59 0.81 -0.31
N GLN A 219 6.99 0.73 0.87
CA GLN A 219 5.86 -0.18 1.08
C GLN A 219 4.60 0.32 0.39
N THR A 220 3.76 -0.64 -0.01
CA THR A 220 2.35 -0.40 -0.31
C THR A 220 1.51 -1.19 0.70
N LEU A 221 0.22 -1.42 0.42
CA LEU A 221 -0.68 -2.13 1.34
C LEU A 221 -0.35 -3.62 1.49
N LYS A 222 0.12 -4.30 0.43
CA LYS A 222 0.69 -5.66 0.58
C LYS A 222 2.12 -5.56 1.07
N THR A 223 2.33 -5.90 2.32
CA THR A 223 3.65 -6.09 2.93
C THR A 223 3.66 -7.40 3.72
N ASP A 224 4.86 -7.93 3.93
CA ASP A 224 5.25 -9.00 4.84
C ASP A 224 6.36 -8.46 5.76
N GLN A 225 6.89 -9.32 6.63
CA GLN A 225 7.92 -8.98 7.60
C GLN A 225 9.32 -9.32 7.07
N ASP A 226 10.10 -8.31 6.67
CA ASP A 226 11.52 -8.46 6.34
C ASP A 226 12.36 -7.72 7.39
N ASN A 227 12.86 -8.42 8.39
CA ASN A 227 13.59 -7.82 9.51
C ASN A 227 14.75 -8.67 10.03
N ALA A 228 15.69 -8.02 10.71
CA ALA A 228 16.85 -8.64 11.33
C ALA A 228 17.20 -7.97 12.66
N MET A 229 18.01 -8.66 13.45
CA MET A 229 18.54 -8.19 14.73
C MET A 229 20.06 -8.12 14.66
N ILE A 230 20.61 -6.96 14.97
CA ILE A 230 22.05 -6.74 15.14
C ILE A 230 22.27 -6.43 16.63
N TYR A 231 23.25 -7.06 17.27
CA TYR A 231 23.55 -6.75 18.67
C TYR A 231 25.03 -6.56 18.94
N ALA A 232 25.35 -5.84 20.02
CA ALA A 232 26.72 -5.57 20.42
C ALA A 232 27.45 -6.85 20.81
N ASP A 233 28.75 -6.92 20.50
CA ASP A 233 29.58 -8.11 20.74
C ASP A 233 29.82 -8.42 22.23
N ASP A 234 29.55 -7.46 23.12
CA ASP A 234 29.74 -7.56 24.57
C ASP A 234 28.51 -8.02 25.35
N LEU A 235 27.39 -8.31 24.68
CA LEU A 235 26.20 -8.87 25.33
C LEU A 235 26.49 -10.28 25.90
N SER A 236 25.99 -10.53 27.10
CA SER A 236 26.04 -11.85 27.71
C SER A 236 25.14 -12.85 26.99
N ALA A 237 25.42 -14.15 27.13
CA ALA A 237 24.59 -15.20 26.56
C ALA A 237 23.11 -15.13 27.04
N GLY A 238 22.87 -14.66 28.26
CA GLY A 238 21.52 -14.45 28.78
C GLY A 238 20.79 -13.30 28.09
N GLU A 239 21.49 -12.20 27.78
CA GLU A 239 20.94 -11.07 27.01
C GLU A 239 20.66 -11.45 25.56
N VAL A 240 21.55 -12.22 24.92
CA VAL A 240 21.33 -12.74 23.56
C VAL A 240 20.13 -13.69 23.52
N ALA A 241 19.98 -14.57 24.52
CA ALA A 241 18.80 -15.41 24.64
C ALA A 241 17.51 -14.59 24.84
N MET A 242 17.57 -13.49 25.59
CA MET A 242 16.43 -12.58 25.75
C MET A 242 16.06 -11.90 24.43
N LEU A 243 17.05 -11.47 23.63
CA LEU A 243 16.81 -10.92 22.29
C LEU A 243 16.15 -11.93 21.35
N ALA A 244 16.48 -13.22 21.46
CA ALA A 244 15.83 -14.28 20.70
C ALA A 244 14.33 -14.38 21.04
N THR A 245 14.01 -14.52 22.32
CA THR A 245 12.61 -14.59 22.80
C THR A 245 11.83 -13.31 22.50
N PHE A 246 12.48 -12.15 22.58
CA PHE A 246 11.89 -10.87 22.18
C PHE A 246 11.56 -10.84 20.68
N SER A 247 12.46 -11.35 19.84
CA SER A 247 12.25 -11.38 18.38
C SER A 247 11.09 -12.29 17.99
N GLU A 248 10.91 -13.44 18.67
CA GLU A 248 9.74 -14.31 18.50
C GLU A 248 8.44 -13.57 18.86
N ALA A 249 8.40 -12.95 20.04
CA ALA A 249 7.23 -12.19 20.50
C ALA A 249 6.89 -11.00 19.57
N LEU A 250 7.91 -10.34 18.99
CA LEU A 250 7.73 -9.26 18.04
C LEU A 250 7.10 -9.74 16.74
N VAL A 251 7.60 -10.83 16.16
CA VAL A 251 7.06 -11.41 14.92
C VAL A 251 5.63 -11.89 15.13
N GLU A 252 5.33 -12.54 16.25
CA GLU A 252 3.98 -12.97 16.62
C GLU A 252 3.02 -11.77 16.75
N GLY A 253 3.46 -10.69 17.42
CA GLY A 253 2.67 -9.47 17.56
C GLY A 253 2.36 -8.82 16.21
N LEU A 254 3.31 -8.79 15.28
CA LEU A 254 3.09 -8.30 13.91
C LEU A 254 2.09 -9.17 13.14
N VAL A 255 2.14 -10.50 13.28
CA VAL A 255 1.14 -11.40 12.72
C VAL A 255 -0.25 -11.10 13.28
N GLU A 256 -0.37 -10.86 14.59
CA GLU A 256 -1.66 -10.53 15.22
C GLU A 256 -2.25 -9.21 14.71
N ILE A 257 -1.41 -8.20 14.47
CA ILE A 257 -1.77 -6.91 13.86
C ILE A 257 -2.24 -7.08 12.40
N GLY A 258 -1.77 -8.11 11.72
CA GLY A 258 -2.13 -8.45 10.35
C GLY A 258 -1.00 -8.26 9.34
N VAL A 259 0.25 -8.23 9.80
CA VAL A 259 1.44 -8.26 8.94
C VAL A 259 1.97 -9.71 8.91
N PRO A 260 1.77 -10.45 7.80
CA PRO A 260 2.13 -11.85 7.74
C PRO A 260 3.65 -12.05 7.76
N GLU A 261 4.08 -13.23 8.20
CA GLU A 261 5.48 -13.65 8.11
C GLU A 261 5.98 -13.64 6.67
N CYS A 262 7.27 -13.34 6.49
CA CYS A 262 7.91 -13.50 5.19
C CYS A 262 8.01 -14.98 4.82
N PRO A 263 7.48 -15.40 3.64
CA PRO A 263 7.56 -16.79 3.19
C PRO A 263 9.00 -17.33 3.07
N GLY A 264 9.98 -16.43 2.87
CA GLY A 264 11.40 -16.75 2.81
C GLY A 264 12.09 -16.85 4.17
N GLY A 265 11.37 -16.65 5.28
CA GLY A 265 11.95 -16.73 6.62
C GLY A 265 12.90 -15.58 6.96
N ILE A 266 12.74 -14.41 6.34
CA ILE A 266 13.62 -13.23 6.51
C ILE A 266 13.20 -12.42 7.74
N MET A 267 13.42 -12.98 8.92
CA MET A 267 12.91 -12.41 10.18
C MET A 267 13.87 -12.64 11.33
N ALA A 268 14.01 -11.64 12.21
CA ALA A 268 14.86 -11.63 13.41
C ALA A 268 14.63 -12.80 14.39
N LYS A 269 13.45 -13.45 14.33
CA LYS A 269 13.20 -14.68 15.10
C LYS A 269 14.09 -15.85 14.65
N ASN A 270 14.48 -15.88 13.38
CA ASN A 270 15.30 -16.93 12.79
C ASN A 270 16.78 -16.62 12.98
N THR A 271 17.58 -17.63 13.33
CA THR A 271 19.00 -17.48 13.70
C THR A 271 19.85 -16.81 12.61
N LEU A 272 19.58 -17.09 11.33
CA LEU A 272 20.28 -16.47 10.19
C LEU A 272 20.15 -14.94 10.16
N TRP A 273 19.12 -14.38 10.79
CA TRP A 273 18.83 -12.95 10.79
C TRP A 273 19.03 -12.33 12.17
N ARG A 274 19.81 -12.97 13.04
CA ARG A 274 20.14 -12.49 14.38
C ARG A 274 21.59 -12.83 14.74
N HIS A 275 22.45 -11.83 14.66
CA HIS A 275 23.89 -11.96 14.87
C HIS A 275 24.47 -10.77 15.63
N SER A 276 25.63 -10.98 16.26
CA SER A 276 26.42 -9.88 16.80
C SER A 276 26.94 -8.99 15.66
N LEU A 277 27.42 -7.79 15.98
CA LEU A 277 27.98 -6.88 15.00
C LEU A 277 29.15 -7.52 14.23
N THR A 278 30.08 -8.16 14.95
CA THR A 278 31.22 -8.85 14.32
C THR A 278 30.78 -10.06 13.50
N GLU A 279 29.84 -10.85 13.98
CA GLU A 279 29.27 -11.96 13.23
C GLU A 279 28.57 -11.50 11.94
N TRP A 280 27.80 -10.40 11.99
CA TRP A 280 27.18 -9.83 10.80
C TRP A 280 28.20 -9.37 9.75
N MET A 281 29.29 -8.73 10.16
CA MET A 281 30.36 -8.36 9.23
C MET A 281 30.94 -9.59 8.53
N ASN A 282 31.18 -10.68 9.26
CA ASN A 282 31.65 -11.95 8.69
C ASN A 282 30.64 -12.61 7.74
N VAL A 283 29.35 -12.61 8.11
CA VAL A 283 28.27 -13.15 7.26
C VAL A 283 28.18 -12.37 5.94
N VAL A 284 28.19 -11.05 6.01
CA VAL A 284 28.18 -10.17 4.83
C VAL A 284 29.44 -10.40 3.97
N ASP A 285 30.61 -10.52 4.58
CA ASP A 285 31.84 -10.84 3.87
C ASP A 285 31.77 -12.19 3.15
N GLY A 286 31.15 -13.19 3.79
CA GLY A 286 30.87 -14.48 3.16
C GLY A 286 29.98 -14.34 1.93
N TRP A 287 28.86 -13.61 2.04
CA TRP A 287 27.96 -13.39 0.91
C TRP A 287 28.60 -12.64 -0.26
N ILE A 288 29.48 -11.69 0.05
CA ILE A 288 30.22 -10.93 -0.97
C ILE A 288 31.30 -11.81 -1.63
N SER A 289 32.01 -12.61 -0.84
CA SER A 289 33.14 -13.43 -1.33
C SER A 289 32.69 -14.67 -2.11
N GLU A 290 31.53 -15.23 -1.77
CA GLU A 290 30.95 -16.42 -2.41
C GLU A 290 29.55 -16.09 -2.98
N PRO A 291 29.47 -15.34 -4.10
CA PRO A 291 28.22 -14.79 -4.61
C PRO A 291 27.38 -15.81 -5.42
N ASP A 292 27.01 -16.92 -4.79
CA ASP A 292 26.02 -17.84 -5.35
C ASP A 292 24.60 -17.27 -5.31
N ALA A 293 23.63 -18.02 -5.85
CA ALA A 293 22.25 -17.55 -5.97
C ALA A 293 21.56 -17.28 -4.61
N GLU A 294 21.92 -18.04 -3.57
CA GLU A 294 21.34 -17.91 -2.24
C GLU A 294 21.95 -16.71 -1.51
N ASN A 295 23.28 -16.62 -1.51
CA ASN A 295 24.01 -15.52 -0.88
C ASN A 295 23.68 -14.16 -1.52
N ILE A 296 23.50 -14.11 -2.84
CA ILE A 296 23.05 -12.90 -3.53
C ILE A 296 21.64 -12.50 -3.08
N LEU A 297 20.72 -13.45 -2.93
CA LEU A 297 19.37 -13.15 -2.46
C LEU A 297 19.40 -12.63 -1.01
N HIS A 298 20.14 -13.30 -0.11
CA HIS A 298 20.31 -12.86 1.27
C HIS A 298 20.90 -11.47 1.36
N PHE A 299 21.98 -11.21 0.61
CA PHE A 299 22.59 -9.89 0.55
C PHE A 299 21.63 -8.82 0.02
N CYS A 300 20.92 -9.08 -1.08
CA CYS A 300 19.96 -8.14 -1.66
C CYS A 300 18.88 -7.72 -0.66
N MET A 301 18.47 -8.62 0.22
CA MET A 301 17.53 -8.31 1.30
C MET A 301 18.19 -7.51 2.41
N PHE A 302 19.35 -7.97 2.88
CA PHE A 302 20.05 -7.35 4.01
C PHE A 302 20.58 -5.94 3.73
N CYS A 303 21.16 -5.67 2.56
CA CYS A 303 21.84 -4.41 2.27
C CYS A 303 20.93 -3.17 2.22
N ASP A 304 19.61 -3.37 2.20
CA ASP A 304 18.60 -2.32 2.34
C ASP A 304 18.20 -2.08 3.81
N LEU A 305 19.03 -2.51 4.78
CA LEU A 305 18.78 -2.34 6.21
C LEU A 305 18.54 -0.87 6.63
N ARG A 306 17.63 -0.69 7.58
CA ARG A 306 17.35 0.58 8.26
C ARG A 306 16.90 0.31 9.69
N THR A 307 17.51 0.95 10.67
CA THR A 307 17.14 0.80 12.09
C THR A 307 15.77 1.41 12.36
N LEU A 308 14.87 0.63 12.97
CA LEU A 308 13.61 1.14 13.52
C LEU A 308 13.66 1.34 15.03
N ALA A 309 14.40 0.50 15.76
CA ALA A 309 14.52 0.59 17.21
C ALA A 309 15.90 0.10 17.68
N GLY A 310 16.39 0.66 18.78
CA GLY A 310 17.72 0.35 19.31
C GLY A 310 18.79 1.33 18.83
N ASP A 311 20.04 0.89 18.75
CA ASP A 311 21.21 1.71 18.42
C ASP A 311 21.48 1.78 16.91
N PRO A 312 21.22 2.93 16.24
CA PRO A 312 21.50 3.09 14.82
C PRO A 312 22.99 3.02 14.46
N ALA A 313 23.92 3.17 15.42
CA ALA A 313 25.35 3.06 15.15
C ALA A 313 25.76 1.67 14.67
N LEU A 314 25.06 0.62 15.12
CA LEU A 314 25.29 -0.76 14.68
C LEU A 314 25.01 -0.93 13.18
N GLU A 315 23.86 -0.43 12.72
CA GLU A 315 23.49 -0.41 11.30
C GLU A 315 24.48 0.43 10.46
N GLN A 316 24.87 1.60 10.95
CA GLN A 316 25.80 2.48 10.23
C GLN A 316 27.19 1.86 10.06
N THR A 317 27.65 1.11 11.06
CA THR A 317 28.92 0.38 10.99
C THR A 317 28.87 -0.69 9.90
N ILE A 318 27.80 -1.49 9.85
CA ILE A 318 27.59 -2.51 8.81
C ILE A 318 27.48 -1.87 7.41
N LYS A 319 26.73 -0.77 7.27
CA LYS A 319 26.61 -0.06 5.99
C LYS A 319 27.96 0.44 5.48
N SER A 320 28.79 0.97 6.38
CA SER A 320 30.15 1.43 6.05
C SER A 320 31.03 0.26 5.59
N HIS A 321 30.96 -0.87 6.28
CA HIS A 321 31.64 -2.12 5.90
C HIS A 321 31.21 -2.63 4.51
N ILE A 322 29.89 -2.68 4.26
CA ILE A 322 29.34 -3.05 2.95
C ILE A 322 29.84 -2.10 1.86
N ALA A 323 29.83 -0.79 2.11
CA ALA A 323 30.24 0.21 1.12
C ALA A 323 31.71 0.04 0.73
N GLU A 324 32.58 -0.21 1.72
CA GLU A 324 34.01 -0.44 1.51
C GLU A 324 34.28 -1.74 0.74
N ARG A 325 33.61 -2.83 1.11
CA ARG A 325 33.85 -4.16 0.53
C ARG A 325 33.22 -4.32 -0.85
N ALA A 326 31.93 -4.02 -0.98
CA ALA A 326 31.14 -4.33 -2.18
C ALA A 326 31.62 -3.60 -3.44
N GLN A 327 32.09 -2.35 -3.31
CA GLN A 327 32.51 -1.55 -4.47
C GLN A 327 33.77 -2.09 -5.18
N HIS A 328 34.54 -2.95 -4.51
CA HIS A 328 35.78 -3.52 -5.03
C HIS A 328 35.63 -4.96 -5.52
N GLU A 329 34.51 -5.61 -5.23
CA GLU A 329 34.32 -7.03 -5.53
C GLU A 329 33.60 -7.24 -6.87
N THR A 330 34.38 -7.40 -7.94
CA THR A 330 33.87 -7.41 -9.32
C THR A 330 32.91 -8.56 -9.59
N LEU A 331 33.25 -9.78 -9.15
CA LEU A 331 32.41 -10.96 -9.39
C LEU A 331 31.05 -10.81 -8.68
N PHE A 332 31.07 -10.34 -7.44
CA PHE A 332 29.86 -10.06 -6.66
C PHE A 332 28.95 -9.04 -7.35
N LEU A 333 29.50 -7.90 -7.78
CA LEU A 333 28.74 -6.87 -8.51
C LEU A 333 28.15 -7.40 -9.83
N MET A 334 28.90 -8.27 -10.54
CA MET A 334 28.37 -8.94 -11.73
C MET A 334 27.21 -9.87 -11.39
N GLN A 335 27.27 -10.63 -10.30
CA GLN A 335 26.19 -11.53 -9.88
C GLN A 335 24.94 -10.76 -9.42
N LEU A 336 25.10 -9.61 -8.75
CA LEU A 336 23.99 -8.69 -8.47
C LEU A 336 23.31 -8.18 -9.75
N ALA A 337 24.12 -7.82 -10.76
CA ALA A 337 23.60 -7.40 -12.05
C ALA A 337 22.90 -8.55 -12.81
N VAL A 338 23.39 -9.78 -12.70
CA VAL A 338 22.72 -10.98 -13.22
C VAL A 338 21.38 -11.21 -12.53
N GLN A 339 21.32 -11.04 -11.21
CA GLN A 339 20.08 -11.16 -10.42
C GLN A 339 19.03 -10.16 -10.90
N ALA A 340 19.41 -8.91 -11.15
CA ALA A 340 18.51 -7.89 -11.69
C ALA A 340 17.91 -8.29 -13.06
N GLY A 341 18.69 -8.96 -13.91
CA GLY A 341 18.26 -9.42 -15.24
C GLY A 341 17.43 -10.71 -15.26
N LYS A 342 17.08 -11.30 -14.10
CA LYS A 342 16.16 -12.45 -14.04
C LYS A 342 14.70 -12.04 -14.26
N PHE A 343 14.37 -10.77 -14.04
CA PHE A 343 13.01 -10.22 -14.02
C PHE A 343 12.59 -9.62 -15.36
N ASN A 344 12.36 -10.51 -16.34
CA ASN A 344 12.11 -10.10 -17.71
C ASN A 344 10.75 -9.39 -17.89
N PRO A 345 10.71 -8.21 -18.54
CA PRO A 345 9.47 -7.53 -18.85
C PRO A 345 8.51 -8.40 -19.68
N PRO A 346 7.23 -8.53 -19.28
CA PRO A 346 6.25 -9.40 -19.92
C PRO A 346 5.69 -8.79 -21.21
N LEU A 347 6.56 -8.39 -22.13
CA LEU A 347 6.18 -7.88 -23.44
C LEU A 347 5.78 -9.03 -24.38
N GLY A 348 4.58 -8.94 -24.95
CA GLY A 348 4.04 -9.84 -25.96
C GLY A 348 4.19 -9.28 -27.39
N PHE A 349 3.54 -9.94 -28.36
CA PHE A 349 3.51 -9.45 -29.75
C PHE A 349 2.50 -8.30 -29.92
N PHE A 350 2.75 -7.41 -30.88
CA PHE A 350 1.84 -6.33 -31.29
C PHE A 350 1.34 -5.43 -30.13
N GLY A 351 2.20 -5.14 -29.15
CA GLY A 351 1.82 -4.28 -28.02
C GLY A 351 1.11 -5.00 -26.86
N GLY A 352 0.86 -6.32 -26.98
CA GLY A 352 0.25 -7.12 -25.92
C GLY A 352 1.19 -7.46 -24.76
N PHE A 353 0.64 -8.05 -23.70
CA PHE A 353 1.40 -8.48 -22.52
C PHE A 353 1.40 -10.01 -22.37
N LYS A 354 2.48 -10.56 -21.82
CA LYS A 354 2.54 -11.93 -21.34
C LYS A 354 1.90 -11.96 -19.94
N VAL A 355 0.84 -12.74 -19.80
CA VAL A 355 0.08 -12.87 -18.55
C VAL A 355 0.23 -14.28 -18.00
N GLU A 356 -0.03 -14.43 -16.71
CA GLU A 356 -0.08 -15.73 -16.04
C GLU A 356 -1.09 -16.66 -16.74
N LYS A 357 -0.66 -17.89 -17.04
CA LYS A 357 -1.45 -18.84 -17.85
C LYS A 357 -2.41 -19.69 -17.02
N SER A 358 -2.15 -19.79 -15.71
CA SER A 358 -2.85 -20.70 -14.79
C SER A 358 -2.80 -20.17 -13.35
N GLY A 359 -3.57 -20.78 -12.45
CA GLY A 359 -3.63 -20.39 -11.04
C GLY A 359 -4.59 -19.23 -10.76
N ALA A 360 -4.56 -18.73 -9.52
CA ALA A 360 -5.46 -17.68 -9.04
C ALA A 360 -5.32 -16.35 -9.79
N HIS A 361 -4.14 -16.09 -10.37
CA HIS A 361 -3.81 -14.86 -11.10
C HIS A 361 -3.85 -15.00 -12.61
N ARG A 362 -4.55 -16.02 -13.14
CA ARG A 362 -4.62 -16.25 -14.60
C ARG A 362 -5.13 -15.00 -15.32
N GLY A 363 -4.39 -14.55 -16.33
CA GLY A 363 -4.72 -13.34 -17.10
C GLY A 363 -4.16 -12.05 -16.50
N GLU A 364 -3.42 -12.13 -15.40
CA GLU A 364 -2.81 -10.98 -14.73
C GLU A 364 -1.28 -10.94 -14.94
N ILE A 365 -0.69 -9.80 -14.61
CA ILE A 365 0.76 -9.55 -14.62
C ILE A 365 1.20 -9.31 -13.18
N ASP A 366 2.22 -10.03 -12.70
CA ASP A 366 2.91 -9.68 -11.46
C ASP A 366 3.81 -8.45 -11.68
N LEU A 367 3.42 -7.31 -11.13
CA LEU A 367 4.14 -6.05 -11.31
C LEU A 367 5.52 -6.03 -10.62
N LYS A 368 5.73 -6.88 -9.59
CA LYS A 368 7.06 -7.04 -8.99
C LYS A 368 8.03 -7.66 -10.00
N ASN A 369 7.64 -8.81 -10.55
CA ASN A 369 8.43 -9.55 -11.53
C ASN A 369 8.48 -8.88 -12.90
N ALA A 370 7.47 -8.08 -13.26
CA ALA A 370 7.39 -7.44 -14.56
C ALA A 370 8.39 -6.28 -14.74
N GLY A 371 8.81 -5.63 -13.65
CA GLY A 371 9.78 -4.55 -13.77
C GLY A 371 10.20 -3.86 -12.50
N LEU A 372 9.41 -3.91 -11.40
CA LEU A 372 9.85 -3.29 -10.15
C LEU A 372 11.16 -3.91 -9.65
N PHE A 373 11.27 -5.24 -9.66
CA PHE A 373 12.52 -5.90 -9.27
C PHE A 373 13.67 -5.57 -10.22
N ALA A 374 13.47 -5.59 -11.54
CA ALA A 374 14.52 -5.19 -12.48
C ALA A 374 15.06 -3.77 -12.18
N ILE A 375 14.16 -2.83 -11.87
CA ILE A 375 14.54 -1.47 -11.47
C ILE A 375 15.27 -1.46 -10.12
N THR A 376 14.67 -2.02 -9.06
CA THR A 376 15.23 -1.92 -7.70
C THR A 376 16.57 -2.66 -7.58
N GLU A 377 16.66 -3.86 -8.15
CA GLU A 377 17.88 -4.67 -8.15
C GLU A 377 18.97 -4.02 -9.01
N GLY A 378 18.63 -3.51 -10.20
CA GLY A 378 19.59 -2.84 -11.08
C GLY A 378 20.12 -1.53 -10.47
N ILE A 379 19.26 -0.72 -9.86
CA ILE A 379 19.67 0.49 -9.13
C ILE A 379 20.51 0.14 -7.91
N ARG A 380 20.22 -0.96 -7.21
CA ARG A 380 21.07 -1.45 -6.11
C ARG A 380 22.46 -1.83 -6.61
N ALA A 381 22.56 -2.61 -7.69
CA ALA A 381 23.85 -3.00 -8.25
C ALA A 381 24.69 -1.78 -8.67
N LEU A 382 24.08 -0.79 -9.34
CA LEU A 382 24.74 0.48 -9.67
C LEU A 382 25.12 1.28 -8.43
N GLY A 383 24.24 1.32 -7.42
CA GLY A 383 24.48 2.00 -6.14
C GLY A 383 25.71 1.45 -5.44
N LEU A 384 25.78 0.13 -5.26
CA LEU A 384 26.91 -0.55 -4.62
C LEU A 384 28.21 -0.34 -5.40
N ALA A 385 28.15 -0.44 -6.73
CA ALA A 385 29.31 -0.14 -7.59
C ALA A 385 29.78 1.33 -7.50
N ALA A 386 28.93 2.22 -6.97
CA ALA A 386 29.22 3.63 -6.73
C ALA A 386 29.45 3.96 -5.24
N GLY A 387 29.55 2.95 -4.37
CA GLY A 387 29.74 3.10 -2.92
C GLY A 387 28.51 3.64 -2.17
N LEU A 388 27.30 3.44 -2.72
CA LEU A 388 26.04 3.85 -2.10
C LEU A 388 25.37 2.62 -1.45
N VAL A 389 25.09 2.71 -0.15
CA VAL A 389 24.45 1.66 0.65
C VAL A 389 23.24 2.22 1.40
N GLY A 390 22.14 1.46 1.43
CA GLY A 390 20.87 1.91 2.01
C GLY A 390 20.18 3.02 1.21
N GLY A 391 19.07 3.55 1.74
CA GLY A 391 18.26 4.58 1.09
C GLY A 391 17.26 4.02 0.08
N GLY A 392 16.32 4.88 -0.34
CA GLY A 392 15.26 4.52 -1.28
C GLY A 392 15.77 4.39 -2.72
N THR A 393 15.04 3.70 -3.58
CA THR A 393 15.39 3.51 -5.00
C THR A 393 15.42 4.85 -5.75
N LEU A 394 14.42 5.70 -5.55
CA LEU A 394 14.35 7.03 -6.20
C LEU A 394 15.48 7.97 -5.72
N GLU A 395 15.86 7.86 -4.45
CA GLU A 395 17.00 8.59 -3.87
C GLU A 395 18.32 8.12 -4.50
N LYS A 396 18.55 6.79 -4.54
CA LYS A 396 19.71 6.19 -5.20
C LYS A 396 19.82 6.60 -6.66
N MET A 397 18.70 6.59 -7.41
CA MET A 397 18.69 7.06 -8.81
C MET A 397 19.21 8.49 -8.94
N SER A 398 18.78 9.39 -8.04
CA SER A 398 19.20 10.79 -8.03
C SER A 398 20.70 10.92 -7.73
N LEU A 399 21.19 10.21 -6.72
CA LEU A 399 22.62 10.16 -6.36
C LEU A 399 23.48 9.57 -7.49
N LEU A 400 22.99 8.56 -8.19
CA LEU A 400 23.67 7.95 -9.34
C LEU A 400 23.74 8.90 -10.53
N ARG A 401 22.72 9.74 -10.74
CA ARG A 401 22.77 10.83 -11.73
C ARG A 401 23.82 11.86 -11.35
N ASP A 402 23.85 12.28 -10.09
CA ASP A 402 24.83 13.27 -9.61
C ASP A 402 26.28 12.76 -9.74
N LYS A 403 26.48 11.44 -9.61
CA LYS A 403 27.76 10.75 -9.87
C LYS A 403 28.05 10.47 -11.36
N GLY A 404 27.17 10.87 -12.29
CA GLY A 404 27.32 10.64 -13.72
C GLY A 404 27.16 9.18 -14.17
N VAL A 405 26.63 8.31 -13.31
CA VAL A 405 26.36 6.89 -13.64
C VAL A 405 25.08 6.75 -14.48
N LEU A 406 24.07 7.58 -14.19
CA LEU A 406 22.84 7.67 -14.97
C LEU A 406 22.79 9.00 -15.74
N SER A 407 22.32 8.96 -16.98
CA SER A 407 21.97 10.18 -17.72
C SER A 407 20.69 10.81 -17.16
N HIS A 408 20.47 12.09 -17.44
CA HIS A 408 19.25 12.78 -17.03
C HIS A 408 17.98 12.14 -17.62
N GLU A 409 18.01 11.81 -18.91
CA GLU A 409 16.92 11.12 -19.62
C GLU A 409 16.59 9.75 -18.97
N ARG A 410 17.63 8.94 -18.69
CA ARG A 410 17.42 7.62 -18.06
C ARG A 410 16.89 7.74 -16.63
N LEU A 411 17.31 8.77 -15.89
CA LEU A 411 16.74 9.06 -14.57
C LEU A 411 15.24 9.34 -14.68
N GLU A 412 14.83 10.24 -15.57
CA GLU A 412 13.42 10.61 -15.75
C GLU A 412 12.56 9.41 -16.16
N ASP A 413 13.02 8.63 -17.14
CA ASP A 413 12.34 7.42 -17.61
C ASP A 413 12.16 6.38 -16.50
N LEU A 414 13.23 6.12 -15.72
CA LEU A 414 13.19 5.15 -14.62
C LEU A 414 12.31 5.61 -13.46
N GLN A 415 12.36 6.90 -13.11
CA GLN A 415 11.50 7.46 -12.06
C GLN A 415 10.03 7.38 -12.47
N ALA A 416 9.71 7.76 -13.71
CA ALA A 416 8.36 7.66 -14.25
C ALA A 416 7.87 6.20 -14.29
N GLY A 417 8.72 5.28 -14.76
CA GLY A 417 8.41 3.86 -14.83
C GLY A 417 8.20 3.21 -13.46
N PHE A 418 9.09 3.47 -12.51
CA PHE A 418 8.97 2.99 -11.13
C PHE A 418 7.66 3.48 -10.49
N ASN A 419 7.37 4.78 -10.60
CA ASN A 419 6.14 5.36 -10.08
C ASN A 419 4.91 4.76 -10.74
N LEU A 420 4.90 4.54 -12.06
CA LEU A 420 3.76 3.91 -12.73
C LEU A 420 3.52 2.48 -12.24
N LEU A 421 4.57 1.65 -12.13
CA LEU A 421 4.44 0.27 -11.66
C LEU A 421 3.94 0.22 -10.21
N CYS A 422 4.46 1.10 -9.34
CA CYS A 422 3.95 1.24 -7.97
C CYS A 422 2.49 1.71 -7.95
N GLN A 423 2.11 2.64 -8.83
CA GLN A 423 0.74 3.15 -8.94
C GLN A 423 -0.24 2.03 -9.32
N LEU A 424 0.08 1.26 -10.36
CA LEU A 424 -0.75 0.14 -10.81
C LEU A 424 -0.86 -0.94 -9.74
N ARG A 425 0.25 -1.21 -9.03
CA ARG A 425 0.27 -2.17 -7.92
C ARG A 425 -0.62 -1.71 -6.77
N LEU A 426 -0.54 -0.44 -6.39
CA LEU A 426 -1.38 0.11 -5.33
C LEU A 426 -2.86 0.17 -5.74
N GLN A 427 -3.14 0.51 -7.00
CA GLN A 427 -4.50 0.51 -7.54
C GLN A 427 -5.13 -0.88 -7.42
N GLY A 428 -4.44 -1.94 -7.88
CA GLY A 428 -4.93 -3.32 -7.73
C GLY A 428 -5.22 -3.70 -6.28
N GLN A 429 -4.39 -3.24 -5.34
CA GLN A 429 -4.59 -3.46 -3.90
C GLN A 429 -5.80 -2.70 -3.34
N VAL A 430 -6.01 -1.45 -3.75
CA VAL A 430 -7.17 -0.63 -3.38
C VAL A 430 -8.47 -1.23 -3.92
N GLU A 431 -8.45 -1.72 -5.16
CA GLU A 431 -9.59 -2.41 -5.76
C GLU A 431 -9.91 -3.73 -5.04
N ALA A 432 -8.88 -4.50 -4.67
CA ALA A 432 -9.04 -5.73 -3.89
C ALA A 432 -9.70 -5.46 -2.54
N ILE A 433 -9.24 -4.45 -1.79
CA ILE A 433 -9.85 -4.04 -0.51
C ILE A 433 -11.33 -3.66 -0.70
N SER A 434 -11.62 -2.88 -1.74
CA SER A 434 -12.98 -2.42 -2.03
C SER A 434 -13.94 -3.58 -2.34
N LYS A 435 -13.41 -4.69 -2.88
CA LYS A 435 -14.15 -5.92 -3.20
C LYS A 435 -14.06 -6.99 -2.10
N GLY A 436 -13.38 -6.72 -0.98
CA GLY A 436 -13.15 -7.70 0.09
C GLY A 436 -12.23 -8.87 -0.31
N GLY A 437 -11.40 -8.69 -1.32
CA GLY A 437 -10.44 -9.68 -1.82
C GLY A 437 -9.07 -9.61 -1.15
N GLU A 438 -8.20 -10.55 -1.49
CA GLU A 438 -6.82 -10.60 -1.00
C GLU A 438 -5.91 -9.62 -1.73
N LEU A 439 -4.97 -9.02 -0.98
CA LEU A 439 -3.98 -8.13 -1.55
C LEU A 439 -2.93 -8.91 -2.34
N SER A 440 -2.63 -8.47 -3.56
CA SER A 440 -1.62 -9.09 -4.42
C SER A 440 -0.67 -8.05 -5.05
N ASN A 441 0.30 -8.53 -5.83
CA ASN A 441 1.15 -7.69 -6.69
C ASN A 441 0.66 -7.68 -8.15
N HIS A 442 -0.49 -8.30 -8.42
CA HIS A 442 -0.95 -8.58 -9.76
C HIS A 442 -1.94 -7.52 -10.26
N ILE A 443 -1.95 -7.30 -11.57
CA ILE A 443 -2.97 -6.52 -12.25
C ILE A 443 -3.42 -7.20 -13.53
N ALA A 444 -4.72 -7.21 -13.78
CA ALA A 444 -5.28 -7.68 -15.05
C ALA A 444 -5.15 -6.55 -16.10
N PRO A 445 -4.40 -6.72 -17.21
CA PRO A 445 -4.32 -5.68 -18.24
C PRO A 445 -5.69 -5.31 -18.83
N ALA A 446 -6.63 -6.25 -18.80
CA ALA A 446 -8.00 -6.06 -19.27
C ALA A 446 -8.81 -5.01 -18.46
N VAL A 447 -8.41 -4.71 -17.21
CA VAL A 447 -9.06 -3.65 -16.42
C VAL A 447 -8.48 -2.26 -16.72
N LEU A 448 -7.32 -2.20 -17.38
CA LEU A 448 -6.67 -0.96 -17.76
C LEU A 448 -7.27 -0.42 -19.06
N ASN A 449 -7.49 0.89 -19.12
CA ASN A 449 -7.89 1.55 -20.36
C ASN A 449 -6.72 1.60 -21.36
N ARG A 450 -7.00 1.94 -22.62
CA ARG A 450 -5.99 1.93 -23.70
C ARG A 450 -4.78 2.85 -23.44
N VAL A 451 -5.00 3.98 -22.75
CA VAL A 451 -3.92 4.90 -22.38
C VAL A 451 -3.03 4.29 -21.30
N GLU A 452 -3.64 3.68 -20.27
CA GLU A 452 -2.91 2.99 -19.20
C GLU A 452 -2.11 1.79 -19.72
N GLN A 453 -2.70 0.99 -20.60
CA GLN A 453 -1.99 -0.10 -21.28
C GLN A 453 -0.82 0.43 -22.10
N GLY A 454 -1.01 1.52 -22.85
CA GLY A 454 0.08 2.16 -23.61
C GLY A 454 1.21 2.65 -22.71
N ARG A 455 0.89 3.30 -21.58
CA ARG A 455 1.87 3.75 -20.59
C ARG A 455 2.63 2.57 -19.98
N LEU A 456 1.92 1.50 -19.58
CA LEU A 456 2.55 0.29 -19.05
C LEU A 456 3.48 -0.34 -20.08
N HIS A 457 3.07 -0.42 -21.35
CA HIS A 457 3.91 -0.94 -22.43
C HIS A 457 5.23 -0.18 -22.56
N VAL A 458 5.16 1.17 -22.66
CA VAL A 458 6.35 2.02 -22.74
C VAL A 458 7.22 1.88 -21.49
N THR A 459 6.63 1.81 -20.30
CA THR A 459 7.38 1.55 -19.06
C THR A 459 8.12 0.23 -19.09
N LEU A 460 7.53 -0.84 -19.61
CA LEU A 460 8.20 -2.13 -19.75
C LEU A 460 9.33 -2.11 -20.80
N GLU A 461 9.22 -1.28 -21.85
CA GLU A 461 10.32 -1.03 -22.79
C GLU A 461 11.47 -0.27 -22.12
N VAL A 462 11.17 0.72 -21.27
CA VAL A 462 12.18 1.41 -20.43
C VAL A 462 12.89 0.40 -19.53
N VAL A 463 12.16 -0.49 -18.86
CA VAL A 463 12.77 -1.54 -18.02
C VAL A 463 13.69 -2.42 -18.86
N LYS A 464 13.26 -2.88 -20.04
CA LYS A 464 14.08 -3.69 -20.93
C LYS A 464 15.36 -2.96 -21.39
N SER A 465 15.24 -1.67 -21.70
CA SER A 465 16.37 -0.80 -22.04
C SER A 465 17.34 -0.66 -20.87
N PHE A 466 16.81 -0.54 -19.65
CA PHE A 466 17.61 -0.48 -18.43
C PHE A 466 18.34 -1.79 -18.13
N GLU A 467 17.70 -2.95 -18.31
CA GLU A 467 18.36 -4.25 -18.20
C GLU A 467 19.54 -4.37 -19.17
N ALA A 468 19.36 -3.96 -20.44
CA ALA A 468 20.44 -3.93 -21.41
C ALA A 468 21.59 -3.01 -20.99
N PHE A 469 21.26 -1.84 -20.42
CA PHE A 469 22.25 -0.94 -19.84
C PHE A 469 23.03 -1.58 -18.69
N ILE A 470 22.35 -2.26 -17.75
CA ILE A 470 22.98 -2.99 -16.65
C ILE A 470 23.92 -4.08 -17.18
N ARG A 471 23.46 -4.90 -18.13
CA ARG A 471 24.28 -5.96 -18.74
C ARG A 471 25.55 -5.40 -19.38
N SER A 472 25.44 -4.32 -20.14
CA SER A 472 26.58 -3.64 -20.75
C SER A 472 27.53 -3.06 -19.70
N ARG A 473 26.98 -2.37 -18.68
CA ARG A 473 27.75 -1.70 -17.61
C ARG A 473 28.58 -2.67 -16.77
N PHE A 474 28.09 -3.90 -16.58
CA PHE A 474 28.76 -4.97 -15.83
C PHE A 474 29.37 -6.05 -16.73
N ARG A 475 29.44 -5.83 -18.06
CA ARG A 475 30.07 -6.72 -19.05
C ARG A 475 29.55 -8.16 -19.05
N LEU A 476 28.25 -8.34 -18.83
CA LEU A 476 27.61 -9.66 -18.74
C LEU A 476 27.47 -10.38 -20.10
N ASP A 477 27.64 -9.66 -21.21
CA ASP A 477 27.51 -10.21 -22.57
C ASP A 477 28.86 -10.71 -23.15
N VAL A 478 29.95 -10.64 -22.38
CA VAL A 478 31.25 -11.18 -22.79
C VAL A 478 31.33 -12.63 -22.35
N THR A 479 31.14 -13.57 -23.28
CA THR A 479 31.54 -14.97 -23.08
C THR A 479 33.06 -15.01 -22.82
N PRO A 480 33.56 -15.73 -21.80
CA PRO A 480 34.98 -16.00 -21.68
C PRO A 480 35.42 -16.74 -22.96
N GLY A 481 36.35 -16.13 -23.70
CA GLY A 481 37.01 -16.78 -24.85
C GLY A 481 38.02 -17.82 -24.41
#